data_AF-A0A009Q4J0-F1
#
_entry.id   AF-A0A009Q4J0-F1
#
_cell.length_a   1.000
_cell.length_b   1.000
_cell.length_c   1.000
_cell.angle_alpha   90.00
_cell.angle_beta   90.00
_cell.angle_gamma   90.00
#
_symmetry.space_group_name_H-M   'P 1'
#
loop_
_entity.id
_entity.type
_entity.pdbx_description
1 polymer ?
#
loop_
_entity_poly.entity_id
_entity_poly.type
_entity_poly.pdbx_seq_one_letter_code
_entity_poly.pdbx_strand_id
1 'polypeptide(L)'
;LSGIRSEEVDGKGFNQLRFDDTTGQISTQLQSSHAASQLNLGNLSHPKDKPESEGRGEGFEIRTDQWGAVRAGSGLLISTHKQDQAQGVHLDANEAKQQIEGGLNNAKALSEVAKNQQTDPLENLENLKSFIEKLEQQDNAKAKTFKEAI
;
A
#
# COMPACT_ATOMS: atom_id res chain seq x y z
N LEU A 1 -14.85 4.67 -23.93
CA LEU A 1 -15.37 4.30 -22.60
C LEU A 1 -16.16 3.00 -22.73
N SER A 2 -15.84 2.00 -21.92
CA SER A 2 -16.53 0.70 -21.85
C SER A 2 -16.72 0.28 -20.39
N GLY A 3 -17.61 -0.69 -20.10
CA GLY A 3 -17.84 -1.16 -18.74
C GLY A 3 -19.26 -1.63 -18.44
N ILE A 4 -19.57 -1.74 -17.13
CA ILE A 4 -20.87 -2.17 -16.60
C ILE A 4 -21.32 -1.12 -15.58
N ARG A 5 -22.59 -0.70 -15.67
CA ARG A 5 -23.24 0.15 -14.66
C ARG A 5 -24.57 -0.48 -14.29
N SER A 6 -24.78 -0.69 -12.99
CA SER A 6 -26.06 -1.14 -12.44
C SER A 6 -26.73 -0.02 -11.67
N GLU A 7 -28.06 -0.05 -11.61
CA GLU A 7 -28.87 0.86 -10.82
C GLU A 7 -29.26 0.21 -9.49
N GLU A 8 -29.40 1.03 -8.45
CA GLU A 8 -29.95 0.60 -7.18
C GLU A 8 -31.43 0.22 -7.34
N VAL A 9 -31.83 -0.92 -6.76
CA VAL A 9 -33.23 -1.35 -6.77
C VAL A 9 -34.06 -0.41 -5.91
N ASP A 10 -35.13 0.14 -6.48
CA ASP A 10 -36.03 1.11 -5.84
C ASP A 10 -35.32 2.36 -5.25
N GLY A 11 -34.15 2.68 -5.80
CA GLY A 11 -33.29 3.75 -5.32
C GLY A 11 -32.79 4.68 -6.42
N LYS A 12 -31.79 5.50 -6.08
CA LYS A 12 -31.15 6.45 -7.02
C LYS A 12 -29.65 6.22 -7.14
N GLY A 13 -29.10 5.26 -6.40
CA GLY A 13 -27.71 4.88 -6.44
C GLY A 13 -27.35 4.05 -7.67
N PHE A 14 -26.06 3.81 -7.83
CA PHE A 14 -25.51 2.96 -8.87
C PHE A 14 -24.19 2.33 -8.43
N ASN A 15 -23.85 1.20 -9.04
CA ASN A 15 -22.48 0.69 -9.03
C ASN A 15 -21.93 0.72 -10.46
N GLN A 16 -20.63 0.93 -10.59
CA GLN A 16 -19.98 1.09 -11.90
C GLN A 16 -18.60 0.43 -11.92
N LEU A 17 -18.35 -0.36 -12.95
CA LEU A 17 -17.02 -0.74 -13.41
C LEU A 17 -16.80 -0.05 -14.76
N ARG A 18 -15.79 0.81 -14.87
CA ARG A 18 -15.50 1.60 -16.08
C ARG A 18 -14.06 1.39 -16.53
N PHE A 19 -13.88 1.20 -17.82
CA PHE A 19 -12.58 1.25 -18.51
C PHE A 19 -12.56 2.46 -19.45
N ASP A 20 -11.49 3.24 -19.33
CA ASP A 20 -11.19 4.34 -20.23
C ASP A 20 -9.93 4.00 -21.01
N ASP A 21 -10.09 3.70 -22.30
CA ASP A 21 -8.99 3.35 -23.22
C ASP A 21 -8.55 4.56 -24.06
N THR A 22 -8.91 5.78 -23.64
CA THR A 22 -8.48 7.01 -24.34
C THR A 22 -6.96 7.10 -24.30
N THR A 23 -6.33 7.28 -25.47
CA THR A 23 -4.87 7.40 -25.60
C THR A 23 -4.31 8.46 -24.66
N GLY A 24 -3.36 8.08 -23.80
CA GLY A 24 -2.75 8.97 -22.82
C GLY A 24 -3.56 9.20 -21.54
N GLN A 25 -4.78 8.65 -21.43
CA GLN A 25 -5.66 8.76 -20.27
C GLN A 25 -6.21 7.40 -19.81
N ILE A 26 -5.42 6.34 -20.02
CA ILE A 26 -5.87 4.99 -19.68
C ILE A 26 -6.18 4.87 -18.19
N SER A 27 -7.40 4.41 -17.86
CA SER A 27 -7.82 4.27 -16.47
C SER A 27 -8.88 3.19 -16.27
N THR A 28 -8.98 2.70 -15.04
CA THR A 28 -10.04 1.78 -14.59
C THR A 28 -10.65 2.29 -13.30
N GLN A 29 -11.96 2.19 -13.15
CA GLN A 29 -12.70 2.60 -11.96
C GLN A 29 -13.70 1.54 -11.53
N LEU A 30 -13.69 1.19 -10.25
CA LEU A 30 -14.77 0.50 -9.55
C LEU A 30 -15.40 1.47 -8.55
N GLN A 31 -16.70 1.73 -8.67
CA GLN A 31 -17.39 2.76 -7.90
C GLN A 31 -18.72 2.23 -7.36
N SER A 32 -19.03 2.63 -6.12
CA SER A 32 -20.40 2.75 -5.62
C SER A 32 -20.76 4.22 -5.47
N SER A 33 -21.97 4.61 -5.86
CA SER A 33 -22.49 5.94 -5.54
C SER A 33 -22.67 6.15 -4.04
N HIS A 34 -22.84 5.05 -3.28
CA HIS A 34 -22.94 5.12 -1.83
C HIS A 34 -21.63 5.63 -1.22
N ALA A 35 -21.72 6.75 -0.50
CA ALA A 35 -20.58 7.46 0.08
C ALA A 35 -19.46 7.76 -0.92
N ALA A 36 -19.80 7.87 -2.21
CA ALA A 36 -18.84 8.08 -3.29
C ALA A 36 -17.61 7.15 -3.21
N SER A 37 -17.84 5.88 -2.83
CA SER A 37 -16.78 4.91 -2.52
C SER A 37 -16.18 4.32 -3.80
N GLN A 38 -14.85 4.42 -3.96
CA GLN A 38 -14.18 4.14 -5.23
C GLN A 38 -12.81 3.49 -5.07
N LEU A 39 -12.48 2.61 -6.01
CA LEU A 39 -11.13 2.22 -6.39
C LEU A 39 -10.87 2.76 -7.80
N ASN A 40 -9.86 3.61 -7.96
CA ASN A 40 -9.46 4.20 -9.23
C ASN A 40 -8.00 3.83 -9.54
N LEU A 41 -7.70 3.46 -10.79
CA LEU A 41 -6.39 3.02 -11.26
C LEU A 41 -6.01 3.74 -12.57
N GLY A 42 -4.73 4.08 -12.74
CA GLY A 42 -4.19 4.71 -13.95
C GLY A 42 -4.24 6.24 -13.91
N ASN A 43 -4.67 6.85 -15.01
CA ASN A 43 -4.86 8.30 -15.11
C ASN A 43 -6.15 8.70 -14.38
N LEU A 44 -6.02 9.30 -13.20
CA LEU A 44 -7.16 9.66 -12.36
C LEU A 44 -7.74 10.98 -12.89
N SER A 45 -8.90 10.92 -13.54
CA SER A 45 -9.61 12.13 -13.99
C SER A 45 -10.73 12.54 -13.04
N HIS A 46 -11.16 13.80 -13.11
CA HIS A 46 -12.48 14.18 -12.61
C HIS A 46 -13.60 13.43 -13.37
N PRO A 47 -14.83 13.35 -12.82
CA PRO A 47 -15.98 12.85 -13.56
C PRO A 47 -16.04 13.43 -14.97
N LYS A 48 -16.24 12.56 -15.96
CA LYS A 48 -16.19 12.93 -17.37
C LYS A 48 -17.58 13.31 -17.84
N ASP A 49 -17.79 14.61 -18.09
CA ASP A 49 -18.96 15.11 -18.82
C ASP A 49 -18.69 15.19 -20.33
N LYS A 50 -17.42 15.00 -20.73
CA LYS A 50 -16.88 15.07 -22.10
C LYS A 50 -15.81 13.97 -22.29
N PRO A 51 -15.36 13.67 -23.53
CA PRO A 51 -14.36 12.63 -23.78
C PRO A 51 -13.04 12.83 -23.01
N GLU A 52 -12.61 14.08 -22.86
CA GLU A 52 -11.44 14.48 -22.09
C GLU A 52 -11.89 15.17 -20.78
N SER A 53 -11.13 14.96 -19.70
CA SER A 53 -11.36 15.60 -18.39
C SER A 53 -10.03 15.94 -17.75
N GLU A 54 -10.03 16.96 -16.89
CA GLU A 54 -8.84 17.40 -16.18
C GLU A 54 -8.30 16.26 -15.30
N GLY A 55 -6.99 16.06 -15.39
CA GLY A 55 -6.27 15.11 -14.57
C GLY A 55 -6.23 15.56 -13.12
N ARG A 56 -6.57 14.65 -12.21
CA ARG A 56 -6.55 14.80 -10.76
C ARG A 56 -5.34 14.10 -10.11
N GLY A 57 -4.70 13.18 -10.84
CA GLY A 57 -3.50 12.48 -10.41
C GLY A 57 -3.18 11.25 -11.25
N GLU A 58 -2.11 10.55 -10.91
CA GLU A 58 -1.70 9.28 -11.54
C GLU A 58 -1.44 8.23 -10.45
N GLY A 59 -1.74 6.96 -10.75
CA GLY A 59 -1.45 5.83 -9.87
C GLY A 59 -2.72 5.09 -9.45
N PHE A 60 -2.90 4.87 -8.14
CA PHE A 60 -4.12 4.28 -7.59
C PHE A 60 -4.72 5.16 -6.51
N GLU A 61 -6.03 5.10 -6.35
CA GLU A 61 -6.75 5.74 -5.26
C GLU A 61 -7.82 4.79 -4.72
N ILE A 62 -7.87 4.67 -3.39
CA ILE A 62 -9.02 4.13 -2.66
C ILE A 62 -9.61 5.28 -1.86
N ARG A 63 -10.89 5.63 -2.09
CA ARG A 63 -11.56 6.72 -1.38
C ARG A 63 -12.99 6.38 -1.00
N THR A 64 -13.50 7.05 0.03
CA THR A 64 -14.90 7.04 0.44
C THR A 64 -15.16 8.28 1.30
N ASP A 65 -16.39 8.80 1.28
CA ASP A 65 -16.83 9.87 2.17
C ASP A 65 -17.21 9.32 3.57
N GLN A 66 -17.14 8.00 3.76
CA GLN A 66 -17.38 7.30 5.02
C GLN A 66 -16.12 6.61 5.56
N TRP A 67 -16.30 5.72 6.54
CA TRP A 67 -15.21 5.00 7.18
C TRP A 67 -14.48 4.06 6.22
N GLY A 68 -13.14 4.11 6.22
CA GLY A 68 -12.28 3.14 5.56
C GLY A 68 -11.59 2.23 6.56
N ALA A 69 -11.37 0.96 6.19
CA ALA A 69 -10.57 0.03 6.97
C ALA A 69 -9.73 -0.86 6.06
N VAL A 70 -8.43 -1.01 6.37
CA VAL A 70 -7.53 -1.98 5.76
C VAL A 70 -7.17 -3.02 6.81
N ARG A 71 -7.42 -4.31 6.52
CA ARG A 71 -7.16 -5.41 7.46
C ARG A 71 -6.39 -6.52 6.78
N ALA A 72 -5.18 -6.79 7.27
CA ALA A 72 -4.32 -7.86 6.77
C ALA A 72 -3.74 -8.67 7.95
N GLY A 73 -4.35 -9.83 8.23
CA GLY A 73 -4.01 -10.65 9.41
C GLY A 73 -2.58 -11.20 9.42
N SER A 74 -1.98 -11.35 8.24
CA SER A 74 -0.59 -11.82 8.09
C SER A 74 0.44 -10.68 8.06
N GLY A 75 0.00 -9.42 8.13
CA GLY A 75 0.84 -8.23 8.04
C GLY A 75 0.50 -7.33 6.84
N LEU A 76 0.91 -6.06 6.92
CA LEU A 76 0.70 -5.03 5.91
C LEU A 76 2.02 -4.32 5.61
N LEU A 77 2.41 -4.26 4.34
CA LEU A 77 3.52 -3.42 3.87
C LEU A 77 2.95 -2.18 3.20
N ILE A 78 3.26 -1.01 3.74
CA ILE A 78 3.00 0.29 3.12
C ILE A 78 4.37 0.91 2.86
N SER A 79 4.70 1.16 1.59
CA SER A 79 6.03 1.59 1.19
C SER A 79 5.95 2.71 0.17
N THR A 80 6.91 3.62 0.26
CA THR A 80 7.20 4.62 -0.79
C THR A 80 8.46 4.24 -1.59
N HIS A 81 9.06 3.08 -1.31
CA HIS A 81 10.16 2.55 -2.08
C HIS A 81 9.66 2.07 -3.44
N LYS A 82 10.34 2.52 -4.50
CA LYS A 82 9.98 2.21 -5.87
C LYS A 82 10.35 0.75 -6.18
N GLN A 83 9.39 -0.02 -6.70
CA GLN A 83 9.63 -1.33 -7.27
C GLN A 83 9.31 -1.31 -8.76
N ASP A 84 10.35 -1.25 -9.60
CA ASP A 84 10.17 -1.14 -11.04
C ASP A 84 9.51 -2.38 -11.63
N GLN A 85 8.46 -2.15 -12.43
CA GLN A 85 7.72 -3.18 -13.18
C GLN A 85 7.29 -4.38 -12.33
N ALA A 86 7.05 -4.17 -11.03
CA ALA A 86 6.74 -5.23 -10.07
C ALA A 86 7.73 -6.43 -10.14
N GLN A 87 9.01 -6.20 -10.42
CA GLN A 87 10.01 -7.27 -10.57
C GLN A 87 10.38 -7.97 -9.25
N GLY A 88 10.23 -7.29 -8.12
CA GLY A 88 10.43 -7.89 -6.79
C GLY A 88 9.22 -8.71 -6.33
N VAL A 89 9.35 -9.35 -5.18
CA VAL A 89 8.23 -10.08 -4.57
C VAL A 89 7.23 -9.10 -3.97
N HIS A 90 5.94 -9.46 -3.95
CA HIS A 90 4.85 -8.58 -3.50
C HIS A 90 5.08 -7.90 -2.13
N LEU A 91 5.82 -8.52 -1.21
CA LEU A 91 6.10 -8.00 0.12
C LEU A 91 7.60 -7.77 0.38
N ASP A 92 8.37 -7.43 -0.65
CA ASP A 92 9.79 -7.07 -0.50
C ASP A 92 9.93 -5.84 0.42
N ALA A 93 10.55 -6.06 1.59
CA ALA A 93 10.72 -5.06 2.62
C ALA A 93 12.22 -4.77 2.90
N ASN A 94 13.11 -5.12 1.98
CA ASN A 94 14.56 -5.02 2.19
C ASN A 94 15.03 -3.61 2.58
N GLU A 95 14.54 -2.57 1.91
CA GLU A 95 14.91 -1.18 2.22
C GLU A 95 14.46 -0.79 3.64
N ALA A 96 13.22 -1.12 4.00
CA ALA A 96 12.68 -0.84 5.32
C ALA A 96 13.46 -1.60 6.41
N LYS A 97 13.80 -2.86 6.14
CA LYS A 97 14.61 -3.71 7.02
C LYS A 97 15.97 -3.07 7.29
N GLN A 98 16.71 -2.67 6.25
CA GLN A 98 18.03 -2.04 6.39
C GLN A 98 17.97 -0.75 7.23
N GLN A 99 16.93 0.07 7.03
CA GLN A 99 16.73 1.27 7.83
C GLN A 99 16.51 0.95 9.32
N ILE A 100 15.71 -0.08 9.61
CA ILE A 100 15.43 -0.53 10.98
C ILE A 100 16.69 -1.12 11.63
N GLU A 101 17.48 -1.91 10.90
CA GLU A 101 18.76 -2.46 11.36
C GLU A 101 19.76 -1.34 11.71
N GLY A 102 19.88 -0.33 10.84
CA GLY A 102 20.71 0.85 11.10
C GLY A 102 20.26 1.61 12.34
N GLY A 103 18.95 1.81 12.49
CA GLY A 103 18.35 2.43 13.68
C GLY A 103 18.64 1.64 14.96
N LEU A 104 18.54 0.31 14.92
CA LEU A 104 18.87 -0.56 16.06
C LEU A 104 20.34 -0.43 16.45
N ASN A 105 21.26 -0.41 15.48
CA ASN A 105 22.69 -0.25 15.75
C ASN A 105 22.99 1.10 16.41
N ASN A 106 22.38 2.18 15.92
CA ASN A 106 22.51 3.50 16.53
C ASN A 106 21.96 3.53 17.95
N ALA A 107 20.79 2.92 18.18
CA ALA A 107 20.19 2.84 19.50
C ALA A 107 21.05 2.02 20.48
N LYS A 108 21.68 0.93 20.04
CA LYS A 108 22.64 0.17 20.86
C LYS A 108 23.84 1.03 21.27
N ALA A 109 24.45 1.74 20.32
CA ALA A 109 25.59 2.61 20.62
C ALA A 109 25.22 3.70 21.64
N LEU A 110 24.06 4.35 21.48
CA LEU A 110 23.57 5.34 22.44
C LEU A 110 23.29 4.72 23.82
N SER A 111 22.73 3.51 23.87
CA SER A 111 22.47 2.80 25.11
C SER A 111 23.76 2.43 25.86
N GLU A 112 24.82 2.06 25.14
CA GLU A 112 26.14 1.80 25.73
C GLU A 112 26.75 3.07 26.31
N VAL A 113 26.66 4.20 25.59
CA VAL A 113 27.12 5.50 26.09
C VAL A 113 26.35 5.89 27.36
N ALA A 114 25.03 5.76 27.37
CA ALA A 114 24.20 6.05 28.55
C ALA A 114 24.61 5.19 29.76
N LYS A 115 24.79 3.88 29.55
CA LYS A 115 25.25 2.96 30.59
C LYS A 115 26.63 3.36 31.15
N ASN A 116 27.55 3.75 30.27
CA ASN A 116 28.89 4.20 30.66
C ASN A 116 28.87 5.54 31.41
N GLN A 117 27.86 6.39 31.14
CA GLN A 117 27.60 7.64 31.85
C GLN A 117 26.79 7.45 33.13
N GLN A 118 26.55 6.19 33.56
CA GLN A 118 25.72 5.84 34.72
C GLN A 118 24.28 6.40 34.66
N THR A 119 23.78 6.61 33.44
CA THR A 119 22.37 6.95 33.19
C THR A 119 21.60 5.71 32.71
N ASP A 120 20.27 5.81 32.69
CA ASP A 120 19.44 4.69 32.26
C ASP A 120 19.68 4.34 30.78
N PRO A 121 19.89 3.04 30.46
CA PRO A 121 20.02 2.58 29.08
C PRO A 121 18.69 2.64 28.33
N LEU A 122 18.76 2.50 27.01
CA LEU A 122 17.54 2.44 26.19
C LEU A 122 16.84 1.09 26.38
N GLU A 123 15.55 1.13 26.67
CA GLU A 123 14.70 -0.06 26.81
C GLU A 123 14.17 -0.54 25.44
N ASN A 124 13.63 -1.77 25.40
CA ASN A 124 12.93 -2.36 24.24
C ASN A 124 13.78 -2.64 22.97
N LEU A 125 15.10 -2.60 23.05
CA LEU A 125 15.98 -2.97 21.91
C LEU A 125 15.79 -4.41 21.43
N GLU A 126 15.47 -5.34 22.33
CA GLU A 126 15.20 -6.75 22.00
C GLU A 126 13.90 -6.93 21.19
N ASN A 127 12.89 -6.09 21.42
CA ASN A 127 11.66 -6.13 20.63
C ASN A 127 11.93 -5.72 19.18
N LEU A 128 12.79 -4.71 18.97
CA LEU A 128 13.18 -4.26 17.63
C LEU A 128 14.01 -5.33 16.91
N LYS A 129 14.94 -5.97 17.63
CA LYS A 129 15.71 -7.11 17.10
C LYS A 129 14.80 -8.27 16.69
N SER A 130 13.87 -8.65 17.56
CA SER A 130 12.89 -9.72 17.28
C SER A 130 11.98 -9.39 16.09
N PHE A 131 11.69 -8.11 15.85
CA PHE A 131 10.93 -7.68 14.69
C PHE A 131 11.73 -7.83 13.38
N ILE A 132 13.00 -7.42 13.37
CA ILE A 132 13.89 -7.61 12.21
C ILE A 132 13.98 -9.09 11.83
N GLU A 133 14.17 -9.98 12.81
CA GLU A 133 14.24 -11.43 12.59
C GLU A 133 12.95 -11.99 11.96
N LYS A 134 11.77 -11.45 12.34
CA LYS A 134 10.49 -11.85 11.74
C LYS A 134 10.37 -11.42 10.27
N LEU A 135 10.89 -10.24 9.91
CA LEU A 135 10.91 -9.79 8.51
C LEU A 135 11.72 -10.77 7.65
N GLU A 136 12.88 -11.21 8.13
CA GLU A 136 13.74 -12.20 7.42
C GLU A 136 13.05 -13.53 7.18
N GLN A 137 12.33 -14.05 8.18
CA GLN A 137 11.64 -15.32 8.07
C GLN A 137 10.47 -15.24 7.08
N GLN A 138 9.72 -14.13 7.10
CA GLN A 138 8.60 -13.95 6.20
C GLN A 138 9.01 -13.78 4.74
N ASP A 139 10.09 -13.05 4.45
CA ASP A 139 10.56 -12.86 3.07
C ASP A 139 11.03 -14.19 2.46
N ASN A 140 11.77 -14.99 3.22
CA ASN A 140 12.21 -16.31 2.78
C ASN A 140 11.03 -17.27 2.54
N ALA A 141 10.03 -17.25 3.43
CA ALA A 141 8.84 -18.09 3.29
C ALA A 141 7.99 -17.68 2.08
N LYS A 142 7.75 -16.38 1.88
CA LYS A 142 6.96 -15.86 0.74
C LYS A 142 7.67 -16.07 -0.59
N ALA A 143 8.98 -15.84 -0.65
CA ALA A 143 9.78 -16.12 -1.84
C ALA A 143 9.71 -17.61 -2.24
N LYS A 144 9.63 -18.51 -1.25
CA LYS A 144 9.45 -19.94 -1.48
C LYS A 144 8.03 -20.28 -1.97
N THR A 145 6.98 -19.78 -1.31
CA THR A 145 5.58 -20.03 -1.72
C THR A 145 5.29 -19.52 -3.14
N PHE A 146 5.84 -18.36 -3.53
CA PHE A 146 5.67 -17.84 -4.89
C PHE A 146 6.35 -18.71 -5.95
N LYS A 147 7.56 -19.23 -5.68
CA LYS A 147 8.26 -20.16 -6.58
C LYS A 147 7.56 -21.51 -6.74
N GLU A 148 6.82 -21.95 -5.73
CA GLU A 148 6.04 -23.20 -5.78
C GLU A 148 4.69 -23.03 -6.49
N ALA A 149 4.21 -21.79 -6.66
CA ALA A 149 2.93 -21.47 -7.29
C ALA A 149 3.02 -21.16 -8.79
N ILE A 150 4.23 -21.19 -9.36
CA ILE A 150 4.54 -21.06 -10.80
C ILE A 150 5.04 -22.40 -11.31
#